data_AF-A0AAW0SGU3-F1
#
_entry.id   AF-A0AAW0SGU3-F1
#
_cell.length_a   1.000
_cell.length_b   1.000
_cell.length_c   1.000
_cell.angle_alpha   90.00
_cell.angle_beta   90.00
_cell.angle_gamma   90.00
#
_symmetry.space_group_name_H-M   'P 1'
#
loop_
_entity.id
_entity.type
_entity.pdbx_description
1 polymer ?
#
loop_
_entity_poly.entity_id
_entity_poly.type
_entity_poly.pdbx_seq_one_letter_code
_entity_poly.pdbx_strand_id
1 'polypeptide(L)'
;MPSFLPWEQQTCVGSQTDECRVLREAWQKVVLRSPDNLVNSYSEGLEKVLNGKYVFIGVDVTTNYYIRGLHIADSCRIKELPGRYITGGIAIGLQKNSPFRKIFDHSLQKMRESGLMSKLRTKWLSSGTSTCGRKTKITASLSDVAAIFILLMGGAAFSCLLLLLEYAVQHARQKWWMMSSWGLLT
;
A
#
# COMPACT_ATOMS: atom_id res chain seq x y z
N MET A 1 -9.27 -47.07 -3.54
CA MET A 1 -8.08 -46.24 -3.24
C MET A 1 -8.05 -45.12 -4.25
N PRO A 2 -8.42 -43.88 -3.93
CA PRO A 2 -8.47 -42.84 -4.95
C PRO A 2 -7.04 -42.39 -5.27
N SER A 3 -6.74 -42.46 -6.56
CA SER A 3 -5.54 -41.95 -7.23
C SER A 3 -5.23 -40.53 -6.78
N PHE A 4 -4.03 -40.34 -6.23
CA PHE A 4 -3.43 -39.03 -6.01
C PHE A 4 -3.39 -38.27 -7.34
N LEU A 5 -4.18 -37.21 -7.45
CA LEU A 5 -4.08 -36.26 -8.54
C LEU A 5 -2.71 -35.53 -8.48
N PRO A 6 -2.20 -35.04 -9.62
CA PRO A 6 -0.96 -34.28 -9.70
C PRO A 6 -0.99 -33.04 -8.79
N TRP A 7 0.14 -32.73 -8.17
CA TRP A 7 0.33 -31.66 -7.17
C TRP A 7 -0.14 -30.25 -7.65
N GLU A 8 -0.25 -30.02 -8.95
CA GLU A 8 -0.77 -28.78 -9.56
C GLU A 8 -2.24 -28.49 -9.26
N GLN A 9 -3.03 -29.49 -8.85
CA GLN A 9 -4.45 -29.31 -8.54
C GLN A 9 -4.72 -29.10 -7.05
N GLN A 10 -3.74 -29.27 -6.17
CA GLN A 10 -3.98 -29.32 -4.72
C GLN A 10 -4.12 -27.97 -4.02
N THR A 11 -3.81 -26.84 -4.67
CA THR A 11 -3.91 -25.51 -4.04
C THR A 11 -5.35 -25.01 -3.84
N CYS A 12 -6.35 -25.63 -4.48
CA CYS A 12 -7.77 -25.26 -4.34
C CYS A 12 -8.68 -26.41 -3.85
N VAL A 13 -8.12 -27.53 -3.38
CA VAL A 13 -8.89 -28.77 -3.10
C VAL A 13 -9.51 -28.80 -1.68
N GLY A 14 -9.35 -27.75 -0.87
CA GLY A 14 -9.81 -27.76 0.52
C GLY A 14 -10.89 -26.75 0.92
N SER A 15 -11.14 -25.71 0.12
CA SER A 15 -12.12 -24.68 0.50
C SER A 15 -12.73 -24.05 -0.75
N GLN A 16 -14.04 -24.17 -0.87
CA GLN A 16 -14.83 -23.48 -1.88
C GLN A 16 -14.99 -22.02 -1.45
N THR A 17 -13.91 -21.24 -1.53
CA THR A 17 -13.94 -19.78 -1.28
C THR A 17 -13.73 -19.01 -2.58
N ASP A 18 -14.37 -17.84 -2.69
CA ASP A 18 -14.29 -16.93 -3.83
C ASP A 18 -12.84 -16.59 -4.26
N GLU A 19 -11.87 -16.75 -3.37
CA GLU A 19 -10.44 -16.53 -3.58
C GLU A 19 -9.83 -17.42 -4.68
N CYS A 20 -10.20 -18.70 -4.75
CA CYS A 20 -9.69 -19.60 -5.79
C CYS A 20 -10.22 -19.24 -7.19
N ARG A 21 -11.45 -18.69 -7.27
CA ARG A 21 -11.99 -18.15 -8.54
C ARG A 21 -11.19 -16.93 -8.97
N VAL A 22 -10.96 -15.99 -8.06
CA VAL A 22 -10.19 -14.76 -8.34
C VAL A 22 -8.75 -15.07 -8.75
N LEU A 23 -8.06 -15.98 -8.05
CA LEU A 23 -6.68 -16.38 -8.39
C LEU A 23 -6.60 -17.05 -9.76
N ARG A 24 -7.57 -17.91 -10.09
CA ARG A 24 -7.64 -18.56 -11.42
C ARG A 24 -7.84 -17.54 -12.53
N GLU A 25 -8.75 -16.58 -12.33
CA GLU A 25 -8.98 -15.52 -13.30
C GLU A 25 -7.76 -14.61 -13.46
N ALA A 26 -7.11 -14.24 -12.37
CA ALA A 26 -5.88 -13.46 -12.40
C ALA A 26 -4.77 -14.21 -13.16
N TRP A 27 -4.61 -15.52 -12.91
CA TRP A 27 -3.66 -16.36 -13.64
C TRP A 27 -3.93 -16.35 -15.15
N GLN A 28 -5.18 -16.56 -15.56
CA GLN A 28 -5.55 -16.60 -16.97
C GLN A 28 -5.42 -15.25 -17.67
N LYS A 29 -5.80 -14.16 -17.00
CA LYS A 29 -5.84 -12.81 -17.60
C LYS A 29 -4.49 -12.08 -17.58
N VAL A 30 -3.66 -12.33 -16.57
CA VAL A 30 -2.43 -11.57 -16.31
C VAL A 30 -1.17 -12.39 -16.59
N VAL A 31 -1.10 -13.63 -16.07
CA VAL A 31 0.11 -14.45 -16.17
C VAL A 31 0.20 -15.14 -17.53
N LEU A 32 -0.87 -15.81 -17.97
CA LEU A 32 -0.86 -16.51 -19.27
C LEU A 32 -0.82 -15.55 -20.48
N ARG A 33 -1.22 -14.28 -20.30
CA ARG A 33 -1.26 -13.30 -21.39
C ARG A 33 0.13 -12.75 -21.76
N SER A 34 1.07 -12.73 -20.80
CA SER A 34 2.43 -12.23 -21.04
C SER A 34 3.43 -12.96 -20.13
N PRO A 35 4.28 -13.85 -20.69
CA PRO A 35 5.27 -14.59 -19.89
C PRO A 35 6.33 -13.67 -19.25
N ASP A 36 6.55 -12.47 -19.78
CA ASP A 36 7.47 -11.45 -19.21
C ASP A 36 7.02 -10.94 -17.82
N ASN A 37 5.76 -11.20 -17.44
CA ASN A 37 5.23 -10.91 -16.11
C ASN A 37 5.71 -11.92 -15.05
N LEU A 38 6.37 -13.01 -15.44
CA LEU A 38 6.99 -13.95 -14.51
C LEU A 38 8.43 -13.51 -14.23
N VAL A 39 8.87 -13.69 -12.99
CA VAL A 39 10.23 -13.38 -12.55
C VAL A 39 10.90 -14.63 -12.04
N ASN A 40 12.21 -14.73 -12.25
CA ASN A 40 12.98 -15.91 -11.82
C ASN A 40 13.54 -15.76 -10.41
N SER A 41 13.62 -14.53 -9.91
CA SER A 41 14.18 -14.22 -8.59
C SER A 41 13.35 -13.21 -7.81
N TYR A 42 13.44 -13.26 -6.48
CA TYR A 42 12.81 -12.27 -5.61
C TYR A 42 13.39 -10.87 -5.80
N SER A 43 14.69 -10.75 -6.07
CA SER A 43 15.34 -9.47 -6.32
C SER A 43 14.80 -8.78 -7.58
N GLU A 44 14.66 -9.53 -8.68
CA GLU A 44 14.07 -9.02 -9.92
C GLU A 44 12.60 -8.62 -9.72
N GLY A 45 11.84 -9.43 -8.99
CA GLY A 45 10.45 -9.13 -8.62
C GLY A 45 10.34 -7.82 -7.84
N LEU A 46 11.19 -7.62 -6.83
CA LEU A 46 11.18 -6.40 -6.03
C LEU A 46 11.63 -5.18 -6.82
N GLU A 47 12.61 -5.31 -7.71
CA GLU A 47 13.04 -4.24 -8.61
C GLU A 47 11.90 -3.81 -9.55
N LYS A 48 11.17 -4.77 -10.14
CA LYS A 48 9.98 -4.47 -10.97
C LYS A 48 8.90 -3.74 -10.17
N VAL A 49 8.68 -4.10 -8.90
CA VAL A 49 7.75 -3.38 -8.00
C VAL A 49 8.24 -1.95 -7.75
N LEU A 50 9.53 -1.74 -7.51
CA LEU A 50 10.11 -0.41 -7.29
C LEU A 50 10.05 0.48 -8.54
N ASN A 51 10.11 -0.13 -9.73
CA ASN A 51 9.96 0.52 -11.03
C ASN A 51 8.50 0.87 -11.37
N GLY A 52 7.53 0.49 -10.52
CA GLY A 52 6.18 1.08 -10.55
C GLY A 52 5.06 0.06 -10.72
N LYS A 53 4.40 0.03 -11.89
CA LYS A 53 3.10 -0.64 -12.15
C LYS A 53 3.18 -2.18 -12.16
N TYR A 54 3.76 -2.78 -11.13
CA TYR A 54 3.94 -4.21 -11.00
C TYR A 54 3.56 -4.67 -9.59
N VAL A 55 2.88 -5.81 -9.50
CA VAL A 55 2.51 -6.44 -8.23
C VAL A 55 3.22 -7.77 -8.15
N PHE A 56 4.06 -7.94 -7.13
CA PHE A 56 4.72 -9.19 -6.85
C PHE A 56 3.92 -10.02 -5.85
N ILE A 57 3.60 -11.26 -6.22
CA ILE A 57 2.93 -12.24 -5.35
C ILE A 57 3.96 -13.32 -5.01
N GLY A 58 4.32 -13.41 -3.73
CA GLY A 58 5.30 -14.36 -3.24
C GLY A 58 4.95 -14.86 -1.84
N VAL A 59 5.77 -15.76 -1.31
CA VAL A 59 5.62 -16.25 0.06
C VAL A 59 5.99 -15.12 1.03
N ASP A 60 5.17 -14.91 2.05
CA ASP A 60 5.30 -13.79 3.00
C ASP A 60 6.67 -13.78 3.69
N VAL A 61 7.12 -14.93 4.20
CA VAL A 61 8.37 -15.03 4.97
C VAL A 61 9.62 -14.73 4.13
N THR A 62 9.65 -15.21 2.89
CA THR A 62 10.78 -14.98 1.97
C THR A 62 10.77 -13.57 1.44
N THR A 63 9.61 -13.07 1.02
CA THR A 63 9.46 -11.71 0.49
C THR A 63 9.88 -10.67 1.53
N ASN A 64 9.42 -10.81 2.79
CA ASN A 64 9.82 -9.92 3.87
C ASN A 64 11.33 -10.00 4.17
N TYR A 65 11.94 -11.18 4.07
CA TYR A 65 13.40 -11.31 4.21
C TYR A 65 14.15 -10.51 3.13
N TYR A 66 13.75 -10.61 1.86
CA TYR A 66 14.37 -9.85 0.78
C TYR A 66 14.10 -8.34 0.88
N ILE A 67 12.88 -7.92 1.25
CA ILE A 67 12.55 -6.50 1.46
C ILE A 67 13.46 -5.88 2.54
N ARG A 68 13.77 -6.63 3.60
CA ARG A 68 14.69 -6.17 4.66
C ARG A 68 16.14 -6.05 4.22
N GLY A 69 16.54 -6.82 3.21
CA GLY A 69 17.88 -6.74 2.61
C GLY A 69 18.05 -5.53 1.69
N LEU A 70 16.95 -4.85 1.29
CA LEU A 70 17.00 -3.66 0.45
C LEU A 70 17.44 -2.42 1.24
N HIS A 71 17.86 -1.39 0.50
CA HIS A 71 18.10 -0.06 1.06
C HIS A 71 16.86 0.47 1.78
N ILE A 72 17.09 1.23 2.85
CA ILE A 72 16.04 1.81 3.71
C ILE A 72 15.01 2.62 2.90
N ALA A 73 15.47 3.36 1.89
CA ALA A 73 14.63 4.22 1.08
C ALA A 73 13.69 3.41 0.18
N ASP A 74 14.16 2.29 -0.36
CA ASP A 74 13.40 1.43 -1.27
C ASP A 74 12.43 0.53 -0.51
N SER A 75 12.86 -0.04 0.62
CA SER A 75 11.97 -0.85 1.47
C SER A 75 10.75 -0.07 1.97
N CYS A 76 10.85 1.26 2.15
CA CYS A 76 9.71 2.11 2.53
C CYS A 76 8.79 2.51 1.39
N ARG A 77 9.22 2.35 0.13
CA ARG A 77 8.38 2.58 -1.05
C ARG A 77 7.49 1.37 -1.33
N ILE A 78 7.91 0.19 -0.89
CA ILE A 78 7.16 -1.05 -1.04
C ILE A 78 6.06 -1.08 0.03
N LYS A 79 4.82 -1.29 -0.41
CA LYS A 79 3.66 -1.42 0.46
C LYS A 79 3.11 -2.83 0.38
N GLU A 80 3.05 -3.50 1.52
CA GLU A 80 2.34 -4.78 1.64
C GLU A 80 0.83 -4.52 1.54
N LEU A 81 0.16 -5.28 0.66
CA LEU A 81 -1.29 -5.28 0.57
C LEU A 81 -1.89 -6.08 1.74
N PRO A 82 -3.02 -5.64 2.32
CA PRO A 82 -3.66 -6.35 3.41
C PRO A 82 -4.27 -7.67 2.92
N GLY A 83 -4.08 -8.73 3.71
CA GLY A 83 -4.67 -10.05 3.46
C GLY A 83 -3.66 -11.10 2.98
N ARG A 84 -3.99 -12.37 3.19
CA ARG A 84 -3.22 -13.52 2.69
C ARG A 84 -4.09 -14.29 1.72
N TYR A 85 -3.77 -14.21 0.43
CA TYR A 85 -4.55 -14.84 -0.65
C TYR A 85 -4.39 -16.37 -0.68
N ILE A 86 -3.23 -16.87 -0.24
CA ILE A 86 -2.95 -18.30 -0.13
C ILE A 86 -2.32 -18.51 1.25
N THR A 87 -2.98 -19.30 2.08
CA THR A 87 -2.42 -19.73 3.36
C THR A 87 -1.84 -21.13 3.20
N GLY A 88 -0.52 -21.22 3.37
CA GLY A 88 0.22 -22.46 3.25
C GLY A 88 1.18 -22.65 4.44
N GLY A 89 1.61 -23.89 4.63
CA GLY A 89 2.66 -24.25 5.59
C GLY A 89 3.91 -24.75 4.87
N ILE A 90 5.08 -24.46 5.44
CA ILE A 90 6.35 -25.07 5.01
C ILE A 90 6.47 -26.44 5.68
N ALA A 91 6.86 -27.46 4.92
CA ALA A 91 7.04 -28.83 5.39
C ALA A 91 8.45 -29.35 5.07
N ILE A 92 8.94 -30.27 5.89
CA ILE A 92 10.21 -30.96 5.65
C ILE A 92 9.91 -32.21 4.81
N GLY A 93 10.51 -32.29 3.63
CA GLY A 93 10.39 -33.46 2.75
C GLY A 93 11.32 -34.59 3.19
N LEU A 94 10.77 -35.81 3.35
CA LEU A 94 11.53 -37.03 3.63
C LEU A 94 11.25 -38.06 2.52
N GLN A 95 12.20 -38.99 2.30
CA GLN A 95 11.99 -40.10 1.35
C GLN A 95 10.75 -40.92 1.74
N LYS A 96 10.02 -41.40 0.72
CA LYS A 96 8.86 -42.28 0.94
C LYS A 96 9.29 -43.49 1.77
N ASN A 97 8.47 -43.85 2.76
CA ASN A 97 8.73 -44.94 3.71
C ASN A 97 10.01 -44.79 4.54
N SER A 98 10.55 -43.57 4.70
CA SER A 98 11.68 -43.33 5.59
C SER A 98 11.33 -43.67 7.06
N PRO A 99 12.17 -44.45 7.77
CA PRO A 99 11.95 -44.77 9.18
C PRO A 99 12.01 -43.53 10.09
N PHE A 100 12.65 -42.46 9.63
CA PHE A 100 12.85 -41.22 10.41
C PHE A 100 11.60 -40.33 10.47
N ARG A 101 10.60 -40.57 9.61
CA ARG A 101 9.40 -39.71 9.53
C ARG A 101 8.72 -39.52 10.88
N LYS A 102 8.49 -40.61 11.62
CA LYS A 102 7.84 -40.57 12.94
C LYS A 102 8.64 -39.75 13.97
N ILE A 103 9.97 -39.84 13.91
CA ILE A 103 10.86 -39.13 14.85
C ILE A 103 10.80 -37.63 14.58
N PHE A 104 10.88 -37.21 13.32
CA PHE A 104 10.78 -35.81 12.92
C PHE A 104 9.41 -35.22 13.22
N ASP A 105 8.33 -35.93 12.89
CA ASP A 105 6.95 -35.47 13.14
C ASP A 105 6.72 -35.22 14.64
N HIS A 106 7.09 -36.18 15.49
CA HIS A 106 6.96 -36.05 16.94
C HIS A 106 7.84 -34.92 17.52
N SER A 107 9.07 -34.77 17.03
CA SER A 107 9.97 -33.71 17.48
C SER A 107 9.46 -32.32 17.08
N LEU A 108 8.92 -32.18 15.87
CA LEU A 108 8.33 -30.94 15.38
C LEU A 108 7.07 -30.57 16.15
N GLN A 109 6.23 -31.56 16.47
CA GLN A 109 5.05 -31.35 17.30
C GLN A 109 5.45 -30.83 18.69
N LYS A 110 6.45 -31.43 19.36
CA LYS A 110 6.98 -30.94 20.63
C LYS A 110 7.53 -29.51 20.53
N MET A 111 8.26 -29.17 19.47
CA MET A 111 8.75 -27.79 19.25
C MET A 111 7.62 -26.77 19.04
N ARG A 112 6.49 -27.20 18.46
CA ARG A 112 5.30 -26.37 18.31
C ARG A 112 4.55 -26.18 19.64
N GLU A 113 4.33 -27.27 20.38
CA GLU A 113 3.65 -27.27 21.68
C GLU A 113 4.41 -26.46 22.74
N SER A 114 5.74 -26.59 22.76
CA SER A 114 6.61 -25.78 23.64
C SER A 114 6.72 -24.31 23.25
N GLY A 115 6.17 -23.88 22.11
CA GLY A 115 6.26 -22.51 21.61
C GLY A 115 7.64 -22.11 21.08
N LEU A 116 8.61 -23.03 21.03
CA LEU A 116 9.96 -22.76 20.50
C LEU A 116 9.92 -22.24 19.05
N MET A 117 9.02 -22.80 18.24
CA MET A 117 8.84 -22.35 16.85
C MET A 117 8.37 -20.88 16.77
N SER A 118 7.49 -20.46 17.67
CA SER A 118 7.03 -19.06 17.76
C SER A 118 8.19 -18.14 18.15
N LYS A 119 9.00 -18.55 19.14
CA LYS A 119 10.19 -17.80 19.57
C LYS A 119 11.19 -17.62 18.43
N LEU A 120 11.46 -18.68 17.66
CA LEU A 120 12.35 -18.61 16.49
C LEU A 120 11.77 -17.70 15.41
N ARG A 121 10.47 -17.81 15.11
CA ARG A 121 9.80 -16.92 14.16
C ARG A 121 9.92 -15.47 14.57
N THR A 122 9.65 -15.12 15.83
CA THR A 122 9.78 -13.74 16.30
C THR A 122 11.23 -13.26 16.24
N LYS A 123 12.18 -14.08 16.68
CA LYS A 123 13.61 -13.72 16.67
C LYS A 123 14.13 -13.39 15.27
N TRP A 124 13.86 -14.25 14.29
CA TRP A 124 14.40 -14.10 12.93
C TRP A 124 13.52 -13.23 12.02
N LEU A 125 12.20 -13.23 12.25
CA LEU A 125 11.23 -12.64 11.35
C LEU A 125 10.50 -11.40 11.91
N SER A 126 10.52 -11.13 13.22
CA SER A 126 9.86 -9.93 13.78
C SER A 126 10.81 -8.75 14.01
N SER A 127 12.11 -8.98 14.15
CA SER A 127 13.06 -8.00 14.68
C SER A 127 13.48 -6.83 13.75
N GLY A 128 12.75 -6.56 12.66
CA GLY A 128 13.19 -5.62 11.61
C GLY A 128 12.13 -4.68 11.04
N THR A 129 10.93 -4.60 11.61
CA THR A 129 9.82 -3.77 11.07
C THR A 129 9.92 -2.28 11.39
N SER A 130 10.99 -1.80 12.03
CA SER A 130 11.09 -0.42 12.56
C SER A 130 11.93 0.54 11.72
N THR A 131 12.40 0.14 10.54
CA THR A 131 13.30 0.97 9.72
C THR A 131 12.60 2.00 8.86
N CYS A 132 11.36 1.71 8.44
CA CYS A 132 10.47 2.72 7.89
C CYS A 132 9.88 3.51 9.05
N GLY A 133 10.75 4.26 9.70
CA GLY A 133 10.38 5.36 10.55
C GLY A 133 9.60 6.35 9.71
N ARG A 134 8.30 6.09 9.54
CA ARG A 134 7.30 7.13 9.57
C ARG A 134 7.42 7.71 10.98
N LYS A 135 8.49 8.48 11.20
CA LYS A 135 8.41 9.63 12.07
C LYS A 135 7.34 10.46 11.40
N THR A 136 6.09 10.13 11.66
CA THR A 136 5.04 11.11 11.80
C THR A 136 5.51 12.00 12.95
N LYS A 137 6.54 12.81 12.68
CA LYS A 137 6.57 14.12 13.27
C LYS A 137 5.23 14.65 12.81
N ILE A 138 4.29 14.75 13.74
CA ILE A 138 3.11 15.57 13.60
C ILE A 138 3.64 17.01 13.60
N THR A 139 4.44 17.34 12.59
CA THR A 139 4.84 18.68 12.24
C THR A 139 3.80 19.04 11.21
N ALA A 140 2.76 19.71 11.68
CA ALA A 140 1.81 20.39 10.82
C ALA A 140 2.64 21.17 9.79
N SER A 141 2.66 20.67 8.57
CA SER A 141 3.49 21.28 7.54
C SER A 141 2.79 22.55 7.09
N LEU A 142 3.54 23.55 6.62
CA LEU A 142 2.95 24.78 6.07
C LEU A 142 1.92 24.47 4.96
N SER A 143 2.07 23.33 4.27
CA SER A 143 1.12 22.81 3.29
C SER A 143 -0.25 22.46 3.89
N ASP A 144 -0.32 22.03 5.14
CA ASP A 144 -1.58 21.65 5.80
C ASP A 144 -2.41 22.89 6.18
N VAL A 145 -1.74 24.00 6.50
CA VAL A 145 -2.37 25.29 6.89
C VAL A 145 -2.48 26.30 5.75
N ALA A 146 -1.95 25.98 4.57
CA ALA A 146 -1.96 26.87 3.40
C ALA A 146 -3.37 27.33 3.01
N ALA A 147 -4.38 26.47 3.18
CA ALA A 147 -5.77 26.79 2.88
C ALA A 147 -6.30 27.99 3.70
N ILE A 148 -5.91 28.10 4.98
CA ILE A 148 -6.35 29.19 5.87
C ILE A 148 -5.73 30.52 5.42
N PHE A 149 -4.45 30.51 5.03
CA PHE A 149 -3.77 31.71 4.52
C PHE A 149 -4.39 32.20 3.20
N ILE A 150 -4.75 31.28 2.30
CA ILE A 150 -5.42 31.62 1.03
C ILE A 150 -6.79 32.25 1.31
N LEU A 151 -7.56 31.71 2.26
CA LEU A 151 -8.86 32.26 2.66
C LEU A 151 -8.71 33.69 3.22
N LEU A 152 -7.70 33.92 4.06
CA LEU A 152 -7.40 35.22 4.66
C LEU A 152 -7.04 36.28 3.61
N MET A 153 -6.13 35.92 2.68
CA MET A 153 -5.73 36.79 1.58
C MET A 153 -6.90 37.09 0.63
N GLY A 154 -7.72 36.09 0.32
CA GLY A 154 -8.92 36.26 -0.49
C GLY A 154 -9.93 37.22 0.17
N GLY A 155 -10.19 37.06 1.47
CA GLY A 155 -11.07 37.95 2.22
C GLY A 155 -10.57 39.39 2.28
N ALA A 156 -9.26 39.58 2.49
CA ALA A 156 -8.63 40.91 2.49
C ALA A 156 -8.74 41.58 1.11
N ALA A 157 -8.46 40.85 0.03
CA ALA A 157 -8.59 41.37 -1.33
C ALA A 157 -10.04 41.73 -1.67
N PHE A 158 -11.00 40.88 -1.29
CA PHE A 158 -12.43 41.12 -1.52
C PHE A 158 -12.93 42.38 -0.77
N SER A 159 -12.50 42.56 0.48
CA SER A 159 -12.80 43.76 1.26
C SER A 159 -12.27 45.04 0.61
N CYS A 160 -11.01 45.03 0.17
CA CYS A 160 -10.44 46.16 -0.56
C CYS A 160 -11.20 46.48 -1.86
N LEU A 161 -11.67 45.45 -2.58
CA LEU A 161 -12.41 45.60 -3.84
C LEU A 161 -13.79 46.23 -3.61
N LEU A 162 -14.51 45.80 -2.56
CA LEU A 162 -15.78 46.41 -2.16
C LEU A 162 -15.60 47.89 -1.78
N LEU A 163 -14.54 48.22 -1.04
CA LEU A 163 -14.25 49.59 -0.61
C LEU A 163 -13.97 50.51 -1.80
N LEU A 164 -13.23 50.01 -2.81
CA LEU A 164 -13.01 50.76 -4.06
C LEU A 164 -14.30 50.95 -4.87
N LEU A 165 -15.17 49.94 -4.92
CA LEU A 165 -16.47 50.05 -5.61
C LEU A 165 -17.38 51.07 -4.94
N GLU A 166 -17.49 51.05 -3.61
CA GLU A 166 -18.28 52.04 -2.86
C GLU A 166 -17.76 53.46 -3.06
N TYR A 167 -16.43 53.64 -3.01
CA TYR A 167 -15.79 54.92 -3.26
C TYR A 167 -16.11 55.44 -4.68
N ALA A 168 -16.02 54.57 -5.70
CA ALA A 168 -16.36 54.93 -7.08
C ALA A 168 -17.84 55.32 -7.23
N VAL A 169 -18.76 54.58 -6.60
CA VAL A 169 -20.20 54.87 -6.64
C VAL A 169 -20.53 56.18 -5.93
N GLN A 170 -19.97 56.42 -4.74
CA GLN A 170 -20.18 57.68 -4.02
C GLN A 170 -19.62 58.88 -4.79
N HIS A 171 -18.43 58.74 -5.37
CA HIS A 171 -17.82 59.80 -6.17
C HIS A 171 -18.62 60.08 -7.46
N ALA A 172 -19.14 59.05 -8.13
CA ALA A 172 -20.04 59.22 -9.27
C ALA A 172 -21.36 59.89 -8.87
N ARG A 173 -21.91 59.53 -7.70
CA ARG A 173 -23.13 60.12 -7.15
C ARG A 173 -22.94 61.58 -6.74
N GLN A 174 -21.78 61.94 -6.16
CA GLN A 174 -21.42 63.33 -5.86
C GLN A 174 -21.24 64.17 -7.13
N LYS A 175 -20.58 63.63 -8.17
CA LYS A 175 -20.48 64.28 -9.48
C LYS A 175 -21.85 64.51 -10.12
N TRP A 176 -22.75 63.53 -10.05
CA TRP A 176 -24.13 63.66 -10.52
C TRP A 176 -24.91 64.72 -9.73
N TRP A 177 -24.77 64.78 -8.40
CA TRP A 177 -25.39 65.82 -7.58
C TRP A 177 -24.89 67.23 -7.94
N MET A 178 -23.57 67.39 -8.16
CA MET A 178 -23.00 68.66 -8.62
C MET A 178 -23.45 69.05 -10.04
N MET A 179 -23.56 68.10 -10.97
CA MET A 179 -24.06 68.36 -12.33
C MET A 179 -25.56 68.68 -12.34
N SER A 180 -26.36 68.11 -11.43
CA SER A 180 -27.78 68.44 -11.29
C SER A 180 -28.03 69.83 -10.67
N SER A 181 -27.10 70.32 -9.84
CA SER A 181 -27.18 71.65 -9.21
C SER A 181 -26.83 72.79 -10.17
N TRP A 182 -26.10 72.52 -11.26
CA TRP A 182 -25.68 73.51 -12.26
C TRP A 182 -26.60 73.65 -13.49
N GLY A 183 -27.79 73.03 -13.48
CA GLY A 183 -28.85 73.35 -14.45
C GLY A 183 -28.47 73.16 -15.93
N LEU A 184 -27.92 72.00 -16.30
CA LEU A 184 -27.61 71.62 -17.69
C LEU A 184 -28.37 70.36 -18.13
N LEU A 185 -29.62 70.23 -17.67
CA LEU A 185 -30.64 69.31 -18.17
C LEU A 185 -31.95 70.10 -18.35
N THR A 186 -31.96 70.98 -19.34
CA THR A 186 -33.16 71.37 -20.11
C THR A 186 -32.89 71.03 -21.56
#